data_AF-A0A7W0KZV0-F1
#
_entry.id   AF-A0A7W0KZV0-F1
#
_cell.length_a   1.000
_cell.length_b   1.000
_cell.length_c   1.000
_cell.angle_alpha   90.00
_cell.angle_beta   90.00
_cell.angle_gamma   90.00
#
_symmetry.space_group_name_H-M   'P 1'
#
loop_
_entity.id
_entity.type
_entity.pdbx_description
1 polymer ?
#
loop_
_entity_poly.entity_id
_entity_poly.type
_entity_poly.pdbx_seq_one_letter_code
_entity_poly.pdbx_strand_id
1 'polypeptide(L)'
;MDSIQDLMVELDGADAETVNRIAWQKGLLPVRVAMLGLAAIRKETSPLWFGYPPGVFISYKWAGQSTRDLVLAMADHVRGLGYRAFLDLENLDEDADGYFQVPAFIAALQECTFYVLLLTELSADLMTGRRGKTSWIHEEYQHAVRLVNSGRLVVVPVLLEPNGATDSFTSANSIDLTLDNRDFTKLEAILTPAPLALHADDVRALRAFMAEFDRRFLGEDWDGAGDVLVGAGRLDDTFDHQFRQMLLSMYTADQHSLEATLSRLNPVYGEQLVHHLYAGYCTEHAIPNQAAAPW
;
A
#
# COMPACT_ATOMS: atom_id res chain seq x y z
N MET A 1 24.83 -21.30 -1.80
CA MET A 1 23.79 -20.59 -2.56
C MET A 1 23.81 -19.20 -1.99
N ASP A 2 24.23 -18.21 -2.77
CA ASP A 2 24.32 -16.82 -2.28
C ASP A 2 22.94 -16.39 -1.81
N SER A 3 22.88 -15.62 -0.72
CA SER A 3 21.60 -15.11 -0.25
C SER A 3 21.06 -14.06 -1.24
N ILE A 4 19.75 -13.81 -1.23
CA ILE A 4 19.17 -12.70 -2.01
C ILE A 4 19.83 -11.37 -1.62
N GLN A 5 20.22 -11.21 -0.36
CA GLN A 5 20.91 -10.01 0.12
C GLN A 5 22.29 -9.84 -0.55
N ASP A 6 23.08 -10.91 -0.66
CA ASP A 6 24.38 -10.86 -1.33
C ASP A 6 24.22 -10.51 -2.81
N LEU A 7 23.18 -11.07 -3.44
CA LEU A 7 22.85 -10.79 -4.83
C LEU A 7 22.40 -9.34 -5.04
N MET A 8 21.67 -8.76 -4.08
CA MET A 8 21.31 -7.34 -4.10
C MET A 8 22.56 -6.45 -4.04
N VAL A 9 23.54 -6.77 -3.20
CA VAL A 9 24.81 -6.03 -3.12
C VAL A 9 25.57 -6.10 -4.44
N GLU A 10 25.62 -7.27 -5.09
CA GLU A 10 26.29 -7.45 -6.38
C GLU A 10 25.59 -6.71 -7.54
N LEU A 11 24.26 -6.61 -7.48
CA LEU A 11 23.44 -5.97 -8.52
C LEU A 11 23.30 -4.46 -8.35
N ASP A 12 23.69 -3.89 -7.20
CA ASP A 12 23.55 -2.46 -6.96
C ASP A 12 24.45 -1.63 -7.89
N GLY A 13 23.83 -0.71 -8.63
CA GLY A 13 24.51 0.09 -9.67
C GLY A 13 24.89 -0.67 -10.95
N ALA A 14 24.55 -1.96 -11.08
CA ALA A 14 24.86 -2.75 -12.28
C ALA A 14 24.06 -2.29 -13.51
N ASP A 15 24.70 -2.30 -14.68
CA ASP A 15 24.04 -2.04 -15.96
C ASP A 15 23.27 -3.27 -16.49
N ALA A 16 22.43 -3.07 -17.51
CA ALA A 16 21.59 -4.13 -18.08
C ALA A 16 22.39 -5.33 -18.61
N GLU A 17 23.58 -5.13 -19.17
CA GLU A 17 24.42 -6.24 -19.66
C GLU A 17 24.93 -7.08 -18.49
N THR A 18 25.39 -6.42 -17.42
CA THR A 18 25.86 -7.06 -16.20
C THR A 18 24.75 -7.84 -15.50
N VAL A 19 23.56 -7.24 -15.36
CA VAL A 19 22.39 -7.90 -14.75
C VAL A 19 21.99 -9.15 -15.56
N ASN A 20 21.94 -9.04 -16.90
CA ASN A 20 21.64 -10.19 -17.75
C ASN A 20 22.68 -11.31 -17.59
N ARG A 21 23.97 -10.97 -17.57
CA ARG A 21 25.05 -11.94 -17.34
C ARG A 21 24.90 -12.65 -15.99
N ILE A 22 24.60 -11.91 -14.92
CA ILE A 22 24.38 -12.48 -13.58
C ILE A 22 23.13 -13.37 -13.60
N ALA A 23 22.05 -12.97 -14.27
CA ALA A 23 20.83 -13.76 -14.41
C ALA A 23 21.07 -15.09 -15.15
N TRP A 24 21.93 -15.11 -16.17
CA TRP A 24 22.37 -16.34 -16.84
C TRP A 24 23.17 -17.27 -15.91
N GLN A 25 23.99 -16.71 -15.01
CA GLN A 25 24.86 -17.47 -14.12
C GLN A 25 24.13 -17.98 -12.87
N LYS A 26 23.27 -17.16 -12.28
CA LYS A 26 22.64 -17.37 -10.96
C LYS A 26 21.14 -17.67 -11.02
N GLY A 27 20.54 -17.58 -12.21
CA GLY A 27 19.13 -17.85 -12.47
C GLY A 27 18.28 -16.58 -12.51
N LEU A 28 17.22 -16.62 -13.32
CA LEU A 28 16.35 -15.48 -13.58
C LEU A 28 15.55 -15.06 -12.34
N LEU A 29 15.00 -16.04 -11.59
CA LEU A 29 14.13 -15.76 -10.44
C LEU A 29 14.87 -15.09 -9.28
N PRO A 30 16.03 -15.60 -8.80
CA PRO A 30 16.79 -14.91 -7.74
C PRO A 30 17.16 -13.47 -8.10
N VAL A 31 17.59 -13.23 -9.35
CA VAL A 31 17.94 -11.88 -9.82
C VAL A 31 16.71 -10.97 -9.84
N ARG A 32 15.56 -11.45 -10.32
CA ARG A 32 14.30 -10.69 -10.29
C ARG A 32 13.89 -10.28 -8.88
N VAL A 33 13.95 -11.21 -7.93
CA VAL A 33 13.63 -10.94 -6.52
C VAL A 33 14.61 -9.95 -5.91
N ALA A 34 15.91 -10.07 -6.20
CA ALA A 34 16.92 -9.13 -5.74
C ALA A 34 16.71 -7.71 -6.32
N MET A 35 16.40 -7.60 -7.63
CA MET A 35 16.12 -6.32 -8.25
C MET A 35 14.87 -5.65 -7.68
N LEU A 36 13.82 -6.42 -7.36
CA LEU A 36 12.66 -5.91 -6.63
C LEU A 36 13.03 -5.42 -5.22
N GLY A 37 13.88 -6.18 -4.51
CA GLY A 37 14.43 -5.75 -3.22
C GLY A 37 15.17 -4.41 -3.32
N LEU A 38 16.02 -4.24 -4.33
CA LEU A 38 16.76 -3.00 -4.57
C LEU A 38 15.83 -1.84 -4.91
N ALA A 39 14.85 -2.06 -5.79
CA ALA A 39 13.85 -1.06 -6.14
C ALA A 39 13.07 -0.59 -4.89
N ALA A 40 12.68 -1.54 -4.03
CA ALA A 40 11.95 -1.23 -2.81
C ALA A 40 12.77 -0.46 -1.75
N ILE A 41 14.08 -0.75 -1.65
CA ILE A 41 14.97 0.01 -0.75
C ILE A 41 15.13 1.46 -1.24
N ARG A 42 15.28 1.66 -2.56
CA ARG A 42 15.49 2.99 -3.16
C ARG A 42 14.27 3.91 -3.06
N LYS A 43 13.07 3.37 -2.87
CA LYS A 43 11.81 4.13 -2.83
C LYS A 43 11.66 5.02 -1.60
N GLU A 44 12.40 4.76 -0.52
CA GLU A 44 12.27 5.35 0.82
C GLU A 44 10.84 5.29 1.39
N THR A 45 10.71 5.06 2.69
CA THR A 45 9.39 4.98 3.33
C THR A 45 8.82 6.38 3.54
N SER A 46 7.65 6.67 2.97
CA SER A 46 6.95 7.95 3.18
C SER A 46 6.66 8.22 4.68
N PRO A 47 6.84 9.44 5.20
CA PRO A 47 6.38 9.77 6.55
C PRO A 47 4.84 9.75 6.65
N LEU A 48 4.15 10.04 5.54
CA LEU A 48 2.69 9.85 5.46
C LEU A 48 2.37 8.37 5.49
N TRP A 49 1.45 8.01 6.37
CA TRP A 49 0.95 6.65 6.56
C TRP A 49 -0.22 6.35 5.63
N PHE A 50 -1.09 7.33 5.40
CA PHE A 50 -2.21 7.21 4.47
C PHE A 50 -1.87 7.69 3.06
N GLY A 51 -0.71 8.36 2.89
CA GLY A 51 -0.23 8.88 1.60
C GLY A 51 -1.09 10.04 1.06
N TYR A 52 -0.52 10.92 0.25
CA TYR A 52 -1.26 12.03 -0.36
C TYR A 52 -0.76 12.41 -1.77
N PRO A 53 -1.67 12.49 -2.78
CA PRO A 53 -2.96 11.79 -2.79
C PRO A 53 -2.74 10.28 -2.57
N PRO A 54 -3.63 9.57 -1.85
CA PRO A 54 -3.46 8.15 -1.59
C PRO A 54 -3.37 7.35 -2.89
N GLY A 55 -2.43 6.41 -2.93
CA GLY A 55 -2.22 5.53 -4.07
C GLY A 55 -3.09 4.28 -4.00
N VAL A 56 -3.63 3.87 -5.13
CA VAL A 56 -4.33 2.60 -5.34
C VAL A 56 -3.58 1.84 -6.42
N PHE A 57 -2.95 0.73 -6.03
CA PHE A 57 -2.31 -0.18 -6.97
C PHE A 57 -3.31 -1.22 -7.44
N ILE A 58 -3.52 -1.35 -8.73
CA ILE A 58 -4.48 -2.29 -9.31
C ILE A 58 -3.73 -3.50 -9.86
N SER A 59 -3.81 -4.60 -9.12
CA SER A 59 -3.23 -5.88 -9.49
C SER A 59 -4.22 -6.75 -10.24
N TYR A 60 -3.79 -7.29 -11.37
CA TYR A 60 -4.62 -8.15 -12.18
C TYR A 60 -3.77 -9.07 -13.04
N LYS A 61 -4.41 -10.09 -13.61
CA LYS A 61 -3.77 -10.92 -14.65
C LYS A 61 -4.38 -10.63 -16.00
N TRP A 62 -3.54 -10.23 -16.96
CA TRP A 62 -3.95 -10.02 -18.34
C TRP A 62 -4.58 -11.28 -18.95
N ALA A 63 -5.83 -11.17 -19.43
CA ALA A 63 -6.54 -12.23 -20.14
C ALA A 63 -7.16 -11.74 -21.47
N GLY A 64 -6.73 -10.58 -21.98
CA GLY A 64 -7.17 -10.00 -23.24
C GLY A 64 -7.88 -8.66 -23.09
N GLN A 65 -8.55 -8.23 -24.17
CA GLN A 65 -9.14 -6.89 -24.28
C GLN A 65 -10.21 -6.61 -23.22
N SER A 66 -11.03 -7.61 -22.86
CA SER A 66 -12.05 -7.43 -21.82
C SER A 66 -11.45 -7.06 -20.46
N THR A 67 -10.32 -7.67 -20.10
CA THR A 67 -9.56 -7.32 -18.88
C THR A 67 -9.03 -5.90 -18.97
N ARG A 68 -8.45 -5.52 -20.13
CA ARG A 68 -7.97 -4.14 -20.38
C ARG A 68 -9.07 -3.11 -20.12
N ASP A 69 -10.21 -3.30 -20.75
CA ASP A 69 -11.32 -2.35 -20.69
C ASP A 69 -11.92 -2.27 -19.27
N LEU A 70 -11.83 -3.36 -18.50
CA LEU A 70 -12.25 -3.40 -17.10
C LEU A 70 -11.29 -2.60 -16.22
N VAL A 71 -9.99 -2.88 -16.28
CA VAL A 71 -8.99 -2.26 -15.39
C VAL A 71 -8.83 -0.76 -15.66
N LEU A 72 -8.92 -0.34 -16.92
CA LEU A 72 -8.89 1.08 -17.28
C LEU A 72 -10.10 1.83 -16.70
N ALA A 73 -11.30 1.27 -16.83
CA ALA A 73 -12.50 1.91 -16.28
C ALA A 73 -12.48 1.93 -14.75
N MET A 74 -11.91 0.90 -14.11
CA MET A 74 -11.71 0.89 -12.66
C MET A 74 -10.70 1.96 -12.24
N ALA A 75 -9.58 2.09 -12.95
CA ALA A 75 -8.59 3.13 -12.69
C ALA A 75 -9.19 4.54 -12.83
N ASP A 76 -10.01 4.76 -13.87
CA ASP A 76 -10.71 6.02 -14.08
C ASP A 76 -11.73 6.31 -12.98
N HIS A 77 -12.47 5.31 -12.52
CA HIS A 77 -13.37 5.45 -11.38
C HIS A 77 -12.60 5.82 -10.11
N VAL A 78 -11.51 5.11 -9.80
CA VAL A 78 -10.62 5.41 -8.66
C VAL A 78 -10.07 6.84 -8.72
N ARG A 79 -9.66 7.32 -9.90
CA ARG A 79 -9.23 8.71 -10.12
C ARG A 79 -10.36 9.70 -9.91
N GLY A 80 -11.57 9.35 -10.34
CA GLY A 80 -12.79 10.14 -10.10
C GLY A 80 -13.08 10.36 -8.62
N LEU A 81 -12.65 9.43 -7.77
CA LEU A 81 -12.71 9.53 -6.30
C LEU A 81 -11.56 10.36 -5.69
N GLY A 82 -10.63 10.90 -6.50
CA GLY A 82 -9.52 11.73 -6.03
C GLY A 82 -8.23 10.97 -5.68
N TYR A 83 -8.17 9.67 -5.96
CA TYR A 83 -7.00 8.83 -5.71
C TYR A 83 -6.03 8.81 -6.89
N ARG A 84 -4.77 8.43 -6.62
CA ARG A 84 -3.81 8.07 -7.67
C ARG A 84 -3.97 6.58 -8.00
N ALA A 85 -4.34 6.24 -9.23
CA ALA A 85 -4.34 4.85 -9.69
C ALA A 85 -3.00 4.49 -10.35
N PHE A 86 -2.42 3.36 -9.95
CA PHE A 86 -1.23 2.75 -10.55
C PHE A 86 -1.64 1.50 -11.31
N LEU A 87 -1.30 1.47 -12.60
CA LEU A 87 -1.68 0.43 -13.54
C LEU A 87 -0.52 0.19 -14.53
N ASP A 88 -0.11 -1.06 -14.68
CA ASP A 88 1.01 -1.43 -15.55
C ASP A 88 0.82 -0.93 -17.00
N LEU A 89 -0.40 -1.01 -17.54
CA LEU A 89 -0.75 -0.56 -18.90
C LEU A 89 -0.45 0.91 -19.19
N GLU A 90 -0.37 1.74 -18.17
CA GLU A 90 -0.15 3.19 -18.29
C GLU A 90 1.20 3.61 -17.72
N ASN A 91 1.81 2.76 -16.89
CA ASN A 91 3.03 3.08 -16.15
C ASN A 91 4.26 2.29 -16.62
N LEU A 92 4.08 1.30 -17.48
CA LEU A 92 5.15 0.53 -18.12
C LEU A 92 5.10 0.69 -19.64
N ASP A 93 6.28 0.73 -20.26
CA ASP A 93 6.41 0.63 -21.71
C ASP A 93 5.99 -0.77 -22.20
N GLU A 94 5.56 -0.90 -23.46
CA GLU A 94 5.14 -2.19 -24.02
C GLU A 94 6.26 -3.24 -24.01
N ASP A 95 7.52 -2.79 -24.07
CA ASP A 95 8.73 -3.59 -24.00
C ASP A 95 9.44 -3.51 -22.63
N ALA A 96 8.70 -3.11 -21.59
CA ALA A 96 9.24 -2.92 -20.25
C ALA A 96 10.07 -4.11 -19.76
N ASP A 97 11.27 -3.82 -19.32
CA ASP A 97 12.20 -4.86 -18.94
C ASP A 97 11.85 -5.48 -17.57
N GLY A 98 12.13 -6.78 -17.44
CA GLY A 98 11.81 -7.54 -16.23
C GLY A 98 12.78 -7.35 -15.06
N TYR A 99 13.81 -6.53 -15.18
CA TYR A 99 14.83 -6.35 -14.13
C TYR A 99 14.90 -4.94 -13.57
N PHE A 100 14.46 -3.92 -14.30
CA PHE A 100 14.45 -2.54 -13.82
C PHE A 100 13.03 -1.97 -13.82
N GLN A 101 12.34 -1.96 -14.97
CA GLN A 101 11.03 -1.32 -15.09
C GLN A 101 9.93 -2.05 -14.29
N VAL A 102 9.77 -3.37 -14.48
CA VAL A 102 8.75 -4.13 -13.73
C VAL A 102 9.00 -4.09 -12.22
N PRO A 103 10.23 -4.35 -11.71
CA PRO A 103 10.50 -4.23 -10.28
C PRO A 103 10.27 -2.82 -9.72
N ALA A 104 10.63 -1.76 -10.46
CA ALA A 104 10.37 -0.38 -10.05
C ALA A 104 8.87 -0.07 -9.97
N PHE A 105 8.09 -0.60 -10.91
CA PHE A 105 6.63 -0.48 -10.89
C PHE A 105 6.03 -1.21 -9.68
N ILE A 106 6.41 -2.46 -9.42
CA ILE A 106 5.94 -3.21 -8.24
C ILE A 106 6.33 -2.49 -6.94
N ALA A 107 7.55 -1.94 -6.85
CA ALA A 107 7.98 -1.15 -5.70
C ALA A 107 7.14 0.14 -5.50
N ALA A 108 6.37 0.58 -6.50
CA ALA A 108 5.41 1.67 -6.32
C ALA A 108 4.27 1.32 -5.36
N LEU A 109 4.08 0.06 -4.99
CA LEU A 109 3.22 -0.35 -3.88
C LEU A 109 3.52 0.41 -2.58
N GLN A 110 4.77 0.80 -2.34
CA GLN A 110 5.16 1.58 -1.16
C GLN A 110 4.62 3.02 -1.13
N GLU A 111 4.16 3.53 -2.28
CA GLU A 111 3.44 4.81 -2.38
C GLU A 111 1.92 4.63 -2.28
N CYS A 112 1.44 3.39 -2.22
CA CYS A 112 0.03 3.07 -2.21
C CYS A 112 -0.47 2.78 -0.81
N THR A 113 -1.72 3.14 -0.60
CA THR A 113 -2.48 2.87 0.62
C THR A 113 -3.35 1.65 0.42
N PHE A 114 -3.85 1.47 -0.81
CA PHE A 114 -4.69 0.36 -1.20
C PHE A 114 -4.04 -0.46 -2.31
N TYR A 115 -4.18 -1.77 -2.20
CA TYR A 115 -3.82 -2.75 -3.20
C TYR A 115 -5.06 -3.51 -3.62
N VAL A 116 -5.65 -3.09 -4.74
CA VAL A 116 -6.83 -3.72 -5.31
C VAL A 116 -6.38 -4.96 -6.07
N LEU A 117 -6.75 -6.13 -5.54
CA LEU A 117 -6.37 -7.42 -6.11
C LEU A 117 -7.54 -8.04 -6.85
N LEU A 118 -7.46 -8.08 -8.19
CA LEU A 118 -8.51 -8.66 -9.03
C LEU A 118 -8.38 -10.20 -9.09
N LEU A 119 -9.36 -10.87 -8.50
CA LEU A 119 -9.40 -12.32 -8.34
C LEU A 119 -10.21 -12.97 -9.47
N THR A 120 -9.48 -13.68 -10.33
CA THR A 120 -9.96 -14.64 -11.32
C THR A 120 -9.40 -16.01 -10.97
N GLU A 121 -9.87 -17.09 -11.58
CA GLU A 121 -9.28 -18.43 -11.36
C GLU A 121 -7.76 -18.41 -11.63
N LEU A 122 -7.34 -17.73 -12.69
CA LEU A 122 -5.93 -17.64 -13.07
C LEU A 122 -5.09 -16.80 -12.10
N SER A 123 -5.57 -15.64 -11.66
CA SER A 123 -4.79 -14.81 -10.72
C SER A 123 -4.69 -15.47 -9.35
N ALA A 124 -5.74 -16.15 -8.88
CA ALA A 124 -5.74 -16.93 -7.65
C ALA A 124 -4.70 -18.07 -7.69
N ASP A 125 -4.64 -18.83 -8.78
CA ASP A 125 -3.66 -19.90 -8.97
C ASP A 125 -2.22 -19.37 -8.90
N LEU A 126 -1.93 -18.26 -9.59
CA LEU A 126 -0.59 -17.69 -9.67
C LEU A 126 -0.15 -17.01 -8.37
N MET A 127 -1.05 -16.26 -7.72
CA MET A 127 -0.78 -15.57 -6.46
C MET A 127 -0.38 -16.55 -5.36
N THR A 128 -1.10 -17.66 -5.25
CA THR A 128 -0.86 -18.70 -4.24
C THR A 128 0.26 -19.68 -4.64
N GLY A 129 0.86 -19.52 -5.83
CA GLY A 129 1.86 -20.44 -6.37
C GLY A 129 1.32 -21.86 -6.57
N ARG A 130 -0.02 -22.01 -6.68
CA ARG A 130 -0.66 -23.32 -6.89
C ARG A 130 -0.11 -23.94 -8.17
N ARG A 131 0.11 -25.25 -8.14
CA ARG A 131 0.66 -26.05 -9.27
C ARG A 131 2.07 -25.62 -9.72
N GLY A 132 2.83 -24.92 -8.86
CA GLY A 132 4.23 -24.55 -9.13
C GLY A 132 4.40 -23.47 -10.21
N LYS A 133 3.35 -22.71 -10.52
CA LYS A 133 3.39 -21.60 -11.48
C LYS A 133 3.45 -20.28 -10.70
N THR A 134 4.59 -19.61 -10.74
CA THR A 134 4.71 -18.22 -10.28
C THR A 134 4.90 -17.30 -11.47
N SER A 135 4.38 -16.09 -11.35
CA SER A 135 4.63 -14.95 -12.24
C SER A 135 4.64 -13.70 -11.37
N TRP A 136 5.01 -12.54 -11.92
CA TRP A 136 5.14 -11.28 -11.17
C TRP A 136 4.01 -10.98 -10.16
N ILE A 137 2.78 -11.41 -10.42
CA ILE A 137 1.66 -11.29 -9.47
C ILE A 137 1.92 -11.98 -8.11
N HIS A 138 2.72 -13.04 -8.08
CA HIS A 138 3.14 -13.70 -6.86
C HIS A 138 4.11 -12.81 -6.09
N GLU A 139 5.19 -12.33 -6.74
CA GLU A 139 6.18 -11.46 -6.11
C GLU A 139 5.55 -10.12 -5.66
N GLU A 140 4.65 -9.57 -6.47
CA GLU A 140 3.84 -8.40 -6.15
C GLU A 140 2.96 -8.63 -4.92
N TYR A 141 2.22 -9.74 -4.87
CA TYR A 141 1.41 -10.10 -3.71
C TYR A 141 2.26 -10.33 -2.46
N GLN A 142 3.41 -11.01 -2.56
CA GLN A 142 4.32 -11.17 -1.42
C GLN A 142 4.86 -9.81 -0.93
N HIS A 143 5.16 -8.89 -1.85
CA HIS A 143 5.56 -7.53 -1.47
C HIS A 143 4.41 -6.78 -0.79
N ALA A 144 3.19 -6.88 -1.32
CA ALA A 144 1.99 -6.29 -0.72
C ALA A 144 1.72 -6.84 0.68
N VAL A 145 1.80 -8.16 0.89
CA VAL A 145 1.63 -8.79 2.22
C VAL A 145 2.64 -8.26 3.23
N ARG A 146 3.90 -8.02 2.82
CA ARG A 146 4.90 -7.40 3.71
C ARG A 146 4.47 -5.99 4.15
N LEU A 147 3.95 -5.18 3.24
CA LEU A 147 3.47 -3.82 3.53
C LEU A 147 2.18 -3.82 4.36
N VAL A 148 1.33 -4.83 4.18
CA VAL A 148 0.13 -5.04 4.99
C VAL A 148 0.49 -5.40 6.42
N ASN A 149 1.51 -6.25 6.61
CA ASN A 149 1.97 -6.63 7.94
C ASN A 149 2.64 -5.48 8.70
N SER A 150 3.18 -4.48 8.01
CA SER A 150 3.59 -3.21 8.62
C SER A 150 2.45 -2.18 8.68
N GLY A 151 1.24 -2.54 8.28
CA GLY A 151 0.04 -1.69 8.17
C GLY A 151 0.24 -0.44 7.32
N ARG A 152 1.14 -0.48 6.34
CA ARG A 152 1.38 0.56 5.33
C ARG A 152 0.48 0.43 4.11
N LEU A 153 -0.17 -0.73 3.95
CA LEU A 153 -0.99 -1.08 2.80
C LEU A 153 -2.22 -1.87 3.23
N VAL A 154 -3.31 -1.73 2.51
CA VAL A 154 -4.56 -2.47 2.69
C VAL A 154 -4.83 -3.29 1.44
N VAL A 155 -5.02 -4.60 1.59
CA VAL A 155 -5.48 -5.44 0.47
C VAL A 155 -6.98 -5.28 0.31
N VAL A 156 -7.40 -4.96 -0.90
CA VAL A 156 -8.80 -4.87 -1.31
C VAL A 156 -9.05 -5.99 -2.33
N PRO A 157 -9.44 -7.19 -1.87
CA PRO A 157 -9.72 -8.29 -2.78
C PRO A 157 -11.04 -8.06 -3.51
N VAL A 158 -11.01 -8.18 -4.85
CA VAL A 158 -12.17 -8.00 -5.72
C VAL A 158 -12.39 -9.29 -6.51
N LEU A 159 -13.48 -9.99 -6.21
CA LEU A 159 -13.85 -11.24 -6.85
C LEU A 159 -14.56 -10.96 -8.18
N LEU A 160 -13.91 -11.33 -9.29
CA LEU A 160 -14.47 -11.19 -10.65
C LEU A 160 -15.05 -12.50 -11.18
N GLU A 161 -14.52 -13.64 -10.73
CA GLU A 161 -15.00 -14.97 -11.09
C GLU A 161 -15.23 -15.79 -9.82
N PRO A 162 -16.32 -16.58 -9.71
CA PRO A 162 -16.56 -17.43 -8.54
C PRO A 162 -15.38 -18.36 -8.20
N ASN A 163 -14.69 -18.87 -9.23
CA ASN A 163 -13.51 -19.74 -9.08
C ASN A 163 -12.23 -18.98 -8.68
N GLY A 164 -12.25 -17.65 -8.63
CA GLY A 164 -11.15 -16.83 -8.12
C GLY A 164 -11.07 -16.81 -6.59
N ALA A 165 -12.06 -17.37 -5.89
CA ALA A 165 -12.06 -17.45 -4.44
C ALA A 165 -10.94 -18.36 -3.92
N THR A 166 -10.35 -17.98 -2.80
CA THR A 166 -9.29 -18.72 -2.09
C THR A 166 -9.66 -18.87 -0.62
N ASP A 167 -8.86 -19.64 0.12
CA ASP A 167 -9.05 -19.79 1.57
C ASP A 167 -8.91 -18.44 2.31
N SER A 168 -8.13 -17.52 1.77
CA SER A 168 -7.94 -16.17 2.31
C SER A 168 -8.95 -15.15 1.78
N PHE A 169 -9.50 -15.37 0.58
CA PHE A 169 -10.40 -14.45 -0.10
C PHE A 169 -11.65 -15.17 -0.58
N THR A 170 -12.68 -15.09 0.24
CA THR A 170 -14.01 -15.65 0.02
C THR A 170 -14.97 -14.54 -0.41
N SER A 171 -16.19 -14.90 -0.84
CA SER A 171 -17.25 -13.92 -1.12
C SER A 171 -17.67 -13.09 0.11
N ALA A 172 -17.39 -13.57 1.33
CA ALA A 172 -17.75 -12.88 2.56
C ALA A 172 -16.76 -11.77 2.96
N ASN A 173 -15.52 -11.83 2.48
CA ASN A 173 -14.45 -10.88 2.81
C ASN A 173 -13.77 -10.31 1.56
N SER A 174 -14.46 -10.34 0.43
CA SER A 174 -14.05 -9.71 -0.83
C SER A 174 -15.19 -8.87 -1.40
N ILE A 175 -14.85 -7.86 -2.19
CA ILE A 175 -15.84 -7.17 -3.02
C ILE A 175 -16.26 -8.12 -4.13
N ASP A 176 -17.49 -8.58 -4.10
CA ASP A 176 -18.04 -9.49 -5.11
C ASP A 176 -18.59 -8.71 -6.31
N LEU A 177 -17.92 -8.81 -7.45
CA LEU A 177 -18.33 -8.26 -8.74
C LEU A 177 -18.61 -9.37 -9.78
N THR A 178 -18.89 -10.60 -9.34
CA THR A 178 -19.12 -11.74 -10.24
C THR A 178 -20.40 -11.61 -11.06
N LEU A 179 -21.41 -10.90 -10.55
CA LEU A 179 -22.69 -10.65 -11.24
C LEU A 179 -22.64 -9.45 -12.18
N ASP A 180 -21.95 -8.39 -11.75
CA ASP A 180 -21.72 -7.18 -12.53
C ASP A 180 -20.31 -6.68 -12.27
N ASN A 181 -19.42 -6.92 -13.22
CA ASN A 181 -18.01 -6.55 -13.11
C ASN A 181 -17.75 -5.04 -13.25
N ARG A 182 -18.80 -4.24 -13.47
CA ARG A 182 -18.72 -2.77 -13.58
C ARG A 182 -19.35 -2.05 -12.39
N ASP A 183 -19.87 -2.75 -11.38
CA ASP A 183 -20.42 -2.13 -10.17
C ASP A 183 -19.31 -1.64 -9.22
N PHE A 184 -18.58 -0.62 -9.66
CA PHE A 184 -17.47 -0.05 -8.91
C PHE A 184 -17.92 0.73 -7.66
N THR A 185 -19.22 1.00 -7.50
CA THR A 185 -19.74 1.65 -6.29
C THR A 185 -19.42 0.86 -5.02
N LYS A 186 -19.21 -0.46 -5.14
CA LYS A 186 -18.77 -1.30 -4.02
C LYS A 186 -17.33 -1.02 -3.56
N LEU A 187 -16.49 -0.45 -4.41
CA LEU A 187 -15.14 -0.01 -4.03
C LEU A 187 -15.21 1.25 -3.16
N GLU A 188 -16.20 2.11 -3.39
CA GLU A 188 -16.36 3.37 -2.65
C GLU A 188 -16.49 3.10 -1.14
N ALA A 189 -17.15 2.02 -0.73
CA ALA A 189 -17.28 1.66 0.69
C ALA A 189 -15.92 1.46 1.41
N ILE A 190 -14.88 1.07 0.67
CA ILE A 190 -13.53 0.82 1.20
C ILE A 190 -12.57 1.99 0.89
N LEU A 191 -12.74 2.62 -0.27
CA LEU A 191 -11.99 3.80 -0.69
C LEU A 191 -12.65 5.06 -0.11
N THR A 192 -12.62 5.18 1.22
CA THR A 192 -13.49 6.10 1.95
C THR A 192 -12.80 7.02 2.94
N PRO A 193 -13.30 8.27 3.02
CA PRO A 193 -13.88 9.06 1.93
C PRO A 193 -12.78 9.46 0.95
N ALA A 194 -13.19 10.04 -0.18
CA ALA A 194 -12.28 10.72 -1.09
C ALA A 194 -11.28 11.58 -0.30
N PRO A 195 -9.98 11.46 -0.58
CA PRO A 195 -8.97 12.25 0.13
C PRO A 195 -9.24 13.73 -0.07
N LEU A 196 -8.90 14.52 0.95
CA LEU A 196 -8.86 15.97 0.80
C LEU A 196 -7.91 16.30 -0.37
N ALA A 197 -8.42 17.05 -1.35
CA ALA A 197 -7.62 17.50 -2.48
C ALA A 197 -6.61 18.55 -2.01
N LEU A 198 -5.34 18.16 -1.92
CA LEU A 198 -4.23 19.02 -1.51
C LEU A 198 -3.40 19.43 -2.73
N HIS A 199 -2.95 20.69 -2.74
CA HIS A 199 -1.94 21.13 -3.69
C HIS A 199 -0.58 20.49 -3.38
N ALA A 200 0.31 20.41 -4.38
CA ALA A 200 1.62 19.79 -4.21
C ALA A 200 2.45 20.42 -3.06
N ASP A 201 2.29 21.73 -2.83
CA ASP A 201 2.99 22.43 -1.75
C ASP A 201 2.46 22.03 -0.37
N ASP A 202 1.16 21.77 -0.27
CA ASP A 202 0.50 21.29 0.96
C ASP A 202 0.88 19.85 1.27
N VAL A 203 0.99 19.01 0.24
CA VAL A 203 1.49 17.65 0.41
C VAL A 203 2.94 17.66 0.92
N ARG A 204 3.80 18.55 0.39
CA ARG A 204 5.17 18.69 0.89
C ARG A 204 5.22 19.20 2.33
N ALA A 205 4.39 20.19 2.67
CA ALA A 205 4.27 20.70 4.03
C ALA A 205 3.79 19.61 5.00
N LEU A 206 2.75 18.85 4.63
CA LEU A 206 2.23 17.75 5.41
C LEU A 206 3.28 16.66 5.63
N ARG A 207 4.05 16.28 4.59
CA ARG A 207 5.16 15.32 4.72
C ARG A 207 6.21 15.77 5.72
N ALA A 208 6.68 17.01 5.60
CA ALA A 208 7.69 17.57 6.49
C ALA A 208 7.18 17.63 7.94
N PHE A 209 5.93 18.04 8.11
CA PHE A 209 5.26 18.11 9.39
C PHE A 209 5.13 16.73 10.05
N MET A 210 4.66 15.72 9.32
CA MET A 210 4.51 14.36 9.87
C MET A 210 5.86 13.73 10.18
N ALA A 211 6.90 14.00 9.37
CA ALA A 211 8.25 13.56 9.68
C ALA A 211 8.78 14.18 10.99
N GLU A 212 8.53 15.47 11.21
CA GLU A 212 8.92 16.15 12.45
C GLU A 212 8.12 15.65 13.66
N PHE A 213 6.82 15.40 13.50
CA PHE A 213 6.01 14.74 14.52
C PHE A 213 6.60 13.37 14.86
N ASP A 214 6.79 12.49 13.87
CA ASP A 214 7.27 11.13 14.07
C ASP A 214 8.66 11.14 14.76
N ARG A 215 9.55 12.07 14.38
CA ARG A 215 10.86 12.25 15.03
C ARG A 215 10.73 12.58 16.52
N ARG A 216 9.79 13.43 16.92
CA ARG A 216 9.58 13.83 18.33
C ARG A 216 8.83 12.77 19.12
N PHE A 217 7.74 12.27 18.54
CA PHE A 217 6.91 11.22 19.12
C PHE A 217 7.74 9.96 19.41
N LEU A 218 8.50 9.47 18.43
CA LEU A 218 9.38 8.32 18.63
C LEU A 218 10.59 8.61 19.53
N GLY A 219 10.91 9.88 19.74
CA GLY A 219 11.89 10.34 20.73
C GLY A 219 11.31 10.58 22.13
N GLU A 220 10.05 10.23 22.35
CA GLU A 220 9.30 10.43 23.60
C GLU A 220 9.16 11.91 24.03
N ASP A 221 9.34 12.86 23.10
CA ASP A 221 9.05 14.29 23.28
C ASP A 221 7.57 14.56 22.97
N TRP A 222 6.68 14.13 23.87
CA TRP A 222 5.22 14.21 23.66
C TRP A 222 4.71 15.65 23.60
N ASP A 223 5.23 16.53 24.45
CA ASP A 223 4.85 17.96 24.46
C ASP A 223 5.25 18.62 23.13
N GLY A 224 6.50 18.37 22.67
CA GLY A 224 6.95 18.89 21.39
C GLY A 224 6.22 18.26 20.20
N ALA A 225 5.83 17.00 20.27
CA ALA A 225 4.96 16.37 19.26
C ALA A 225 3.57 17.01 19.23
N GLY A 226 3.01 17.37 20.40
CA GLY A 226 1.76 18.13 20.52
C GLY A 226 1.85 19.53 19.93
N ASP A 227 2.93 20.26 20.21
CA ASP A 227 3.20 21.59 19.64
C ASP A 227 3.25 21.56 18.11
N VAL A 228 3.84 20.50 17.54
CA VAL A 228 3.80 20.26 16.09
C VAL A 228 2.35 20.16 15.65
N LEU A 229 1.54 19.25 16.23
CA LEU A 229 0.14 19.03 15.85
C LEU A 229 -0.73 20.29 15.88
N VAL A 230 -0.54 21.18 16.85
CA VAL A 230 -1.31 22.43 16.98
C VAL A 230 -1.01 23.43 15.85
N GLY A 231 0.18 23.36 15.25
CA GLY A 231 0.62 24.28 14.19
C GLY A 231 0.12 23.97 12.79
N ALA A 232 -0.66 22.89 12.58
CA ALA A 232 -0.97 22.37 11.24
C ALA A 232 -2.05 23.17 10.47
N GLY A 233 -2.91 23.91 11.17
CA GLY A 233 -3.92 24.78 10.57
C GLY A 233 -4.87 24.02 9.63
N ARG A 234 -4.88 24.34 8.34
CA ARG A 234 -5.78 23.68 7.36
C ARG A 234 -5.48 22.19 7.10
N LEU A 235 -4.40 21.66 7.66
CA LEU A 235 -4.03 20.25 7.53
C LEU A 235 -4.70 19.37 8.59
N ASP A 236 -5.41 19.98 9.55
CA ASP A 236 -6.06 19.29 10.66
C ASP A 236 -7.10 18.26 10.18
N ASP A 237 -7.74 18.51 9.04
CA ASP A 237 -8.77 17.60 8.49
C ASP A 237 -8.18 16.40 7.72
N THR A 238 -6.86 16.33 7.56
CA THR A 238 -6.23 15.20 6.88
C THR A 238 -6.22 13.97 7.79
N PHE A 239 -6.38 12.78 7.18
CA PHE A 239 -6.31 11.52 7.92
C PHE A 239 -5.00 11.39 8.68
N ASP A 240 -3.85 11.66 8.06
CA ASP A 240 -2.55 11.51 8.70
C ASP A 240 -2.44 12.39 9.96
N HIS A 241 -2.95 13.63 9.92
CA HIS A 241 -2.97 14.50 11.09
C HIS A 241 -3.86 13.95 12.20
N GLN A 242 -5.11 13.60 11.88
CA GLN A 242 -6.05 13.00 12.83
C GLN A 242 -5.53 11.68 13.42
N PHE A 243 -4.84 10.87 12.61
CA PHE A 243 -4.20 9.64 13.04
C PHE A 243 -3.06 9.92 14.04
N ARG A 244 -2.24 10.95 13.82
CA ARG A 244 -1.21 11.37 14.79
C ARG A 244 -1.81 11.96 16.06
N GLN A 245 -2.91 12.70 15.97
CA GLN A 245 -3.65 13.17 17.15
C GLN A 245 -4.16 12.00 17.99
N MET A 246 -4.67 10.96 17.35
CA MET A 246 -5.09 9.73 18.02
C MET A 246 -3.89 9.05 18.71
N LEU A 247 -2.75 8.89 18.02
CA LEU A 247 -1.52 8.34 18.59
C LEU A 247 -1.09 9.09 19.85
N LEU A 248 -1.00 10.43 19.74
CA LEU A 248 -0.59 11.27 20.86
C LEU A 248 -1.55 11.12 22.04
N SER A 249 -2.87 11.18 21.78
CA SER A 249 -3.89 11.08 22.83
C SER A 249 -3.84 9.74 23.59
N MET A 250 -3.58 8.63 22.89
CA MET A 250 -3.39 7.32 23.52
C MET A 250 -2.18 7.34 24.46
N TYR A 251 -1.05 7.89 24.00
CA TYR A 251 0.22 7.86 24.72
C TYR A 251 0.29 8.86 25.88
N THR A 252 -0.44 9.96 25.82
CA THR A 252 -0.61 10.91 26.94
C THR A 252 -1.78 10.55 27.85
N ALA A 253 -2.49 9.44 27.57
CA ALA A 253 -3.70 9.00 28.26
C ALA A 253 -4.83 10.05 28.30
N ASP A 254 -4.91 10.94 27.30
CA ASP A 254 -5.99 11.91 27.17
C ASP A 254 -7.22 11.29 26.50
N GLN A 255 -8.08 10.69 27.33
CA GLN A 255 -9.29 10.01 26.86
C GLN A 255 -10.28 10.94 26.15
N HIS A 256 -10.39 12.19 26.58
CA HIS A 256 -11.34 13.12 25.97
C HIS A 256 -10.94 13.46 24.54
N SER A 257 -9.65 13.75 24.33
CA SER A 257 -9.09 14.00 22.99
C SER A 257 -9.12 12.76 22.11
N LEU A 258 -8.88 11.58 22.70
CA LEU A 258 -8.97 10.30 21.99
C LEU A 258 -10.40 10.04 21.47
N GLU A 259 -11.40 10.13 22.34
CA GLU A 259 -12.81 9.96 21.98
C GLU A 259 -13.23 10.95 20.89
N ALA A 260 -12.85 12.23 21.04
CA ALA A 260 -13.13 13.25 20.05
C ALA A 260 -12.51 12.92 18.68
N THR A 261 -11.27 12.44 18.66
CA THR A 261 -10.58 12.08 17.42
C THR A 261 -11.15 10.83 16.76
N LEU A 262 -11.42 9.78 17.53
CA LEU A 262 -12.05 8.55 17.04
C LEU A 262 -13.47 8.80 16.51
N SER A 263 -14.22 9.72 17.12
CA SER A 263 -15.54 10.13 16.63
C SER A 263 -15.50 10.80 15.25
N ARG A 264 -14.35 11.34 14.84
CA ARG A 264 -14.11 11.88 13.50
C ARG A 264 -13.59 10.81 12.55
N LEU A 265 -12.65 9.98 12.99
CA LEU A 265 -12.00 8.98 12.14
C LEU A 265 -12.91 7.79 11.80
N ASN A 266 -13.51 7.16 12.80
CA ASN A 266 -14.21 5.87 12.61
C ASN A 266 -15.42 5.95 11.67
N PRO A 267 -16.30 6.97 11.76
CA PRO A 267 -17.44 7.07 10.83
C PRO A 267 -17.04 7.35 9.39
N VAL A 268 -15.84 7.89 9.20
CA VAL A 268 -15.34 8.40 7.93
C VAL A 268 -14.52 7.33 7.20
N TYR A 269 -13.55 6.75 7.90
CA TYR A 269 -12.58 5.79 7.34
C TYR A 269 -12.88 4.34 7.72
N GLY A 270 -13.78 4.11 8.68
CA GLY A 270 -14.07 2.79 9.22
C GLY A 270 -13.09 2.37 10.31
N GLU A 271 -13.62 1.78 11.38
CA GLU A 271 -12.84 1.31 12.54
C GLU A 271 -11.74 0.30 12.12
N GLN A 272 -12.05 -0.63 11.23
CA GLN A 272 -11.09 -1.65 10.79
C GLN A 272 -9.85 -1.04 10.15
N LEU A 273 -10.02 0.00 9.32
CA LEU A 273 -8.90 0.67 8.68
C LEU A 273 -8.05 1.43 9.70
N VAL A 274 -8.68 2.19 10.58
CA VAL A 274 -8.00 2.95 11.65
C VAL A 274 -7.17 2.00 12.53
N HIS A 275 -7.76 0.88 12.95
CA HIS A 275 -7.08 -0.14 13.76
C HIS A 275 -5.92 -0.81 13.01
N HIS A 276 -6.11 -1.15 11.73
CA HIS A 276 -5.06 -1.74 10.89
C HIS A 276 -3.84 -0.82 10.79
N LEU A 277 -4.06 0.45 10.45
CA LEU A 277 -2.99 1.44 10.31
C LEU A 277 -2.29 1.70 11.64
N TYR A 278 -3.04 1.75 12.76
CA TYR A 278 -2.48 1.91 14.11
C TYR A 278 -1.60 0.73 14.53
N ALA A 279 -2.09 -0.50 14.36
CA ALA A 279 -1.33 -1.70 14.69
C ALA A 279 -0.07 -1.82 13.83
N GLY A 280 -0.17 -1.44 12.55
CA GLY A 280 0.96 -1.33 11.64
C GLY A 280 2.02 -0.34 12.11
N TYR A 281 1.61 0.88 12.42
CA TYR A 281 2.51 1.93 12.92
C TYR A 281 3.26 1.46 14.17
N CYS A 282 2.53 0.84 15.10
CA CYS A 282 3.15 0.28 16.30
C CYS A 282 4.19 -0.81 15.97
N THR A 283 3.87 -1.69 15.03
CA THR A 283 4.74 -2.80 14.61
C THR A 283 6.00 -2.30 13.90
N GLU A 284 5.85 -1.40 12.93
CA GLU A 284 6.95 -0.84 12.13
C GLU A 284 7.96 -0.09 13.01
N HIS A 285 7.46 0.69 13.97
CA HIS A 285 8.30 1.49 14.86
C HIS A 285 8.66 0.79 16.17
N ALA A 286 8.26 -0.48 16.34
CA ALA A 286 8.49 -1.28 17.54
C ALA A 286 8.03 -0.60 18.84
N ILE A 287 6.94 0.18 18.78
CA ILE A 287 6.34 0.83 19.94
C ILE A 287 5.18 -0.01 20.51
N PRO A 288 4.94 0.00 21.84
CA PRO A 288 3.88 -0.80 22.45
C PRO A 288 2.47 -0.43 21.94
N ASN A 289 1.72 -1.42 21.49
CA ASN A 289 0.32 -1.22 21.11
C ASN A 289 -0.55 -1.04 22.38
N GLN A 290 -0.92 0.20 22.70
CA GLN A 290 -1.74 0.52 23.87
C GLN A 290 -3.23 0.23 23.68
N ALA A 291 -3.74 0.18 22.44
CA ALA A 291 -5.14 -0.19 22.20
C ALA A 291 -5.41 -1.70 22.38
N ALA A 292 -4.36 -2.54 22.35
CA ALA A 292 -4.44 -3.97 22.63
C ALA A 292 -4.40 -4.32 24.12
N ALA A 293 -4.00 -3.37 24.99
CA ALA A 293 -4.20 -3.51 26.41
C ALA A 293 -5.68 -3.27 26.74
N PRO A 294 -6.33 -4.12 27.56
CA PRO A 294 -7.65 -3.79 28.05
C PRO A 294 -7.53 -2.52 28.90
N TRP A 295 -8.21 -1.46 28.47
CA TRP A 295 -8.46 -0.28 29.30
C TRP A 295 -9.33 -0.67 30.50
#